data_AF-A0A937T5I8-F1
#
_entry.id   AF-A0A937T5I8-F1
#
_cell.length_a   1.000
_cell.length_b   1.000
_cell.length_c   1.000
_cell.angle_alpha   90.00
_cell.angle_beta   90.00
_cell.angle_gamma   90.00
#
_symmetry.space_group_name_H-M   'P 1'
#
loop_
_entity.id
_entity.type
_entity.pdbx_description
1 polymer ?
#
loop_
_entity_poly.entity_id
_entity_poly.type
_entity_poly.pdbx_seq_one_letter_code
_entity_poly.pdbx_strand_id
1 'polypeptide(L)'
;MSQHSPFDEHSAAGSPDADPSPDLRMPTKPEGESPFGPSPQPRLGIIHIMLWTLGSAMILAVYRALVDFANMPEQARVQWYVLQIGYSTVYGAALASVFLFAYRRLAKGAAFPVLPGHWLLLAQGIVFTVSFAGHVAASVIRNRFDSLSPAIYGLGQWSAHSVAVVVVLVAIIRLNDFAYWRVYFWASLVHQAIRSSVCLVGVLPGTWYFVFLLQRWIYAIGATVLVIWLLIVVARDWRRAVRRDWLHWTGVIVTLSGPVLFVIQIVSSMLLDWAS
;
A
#
# COMPACT_ATOMS: atom_id res chain seq x y z
N MET A 1 -63.72 19.59 63.91
CA MET A 1 -63.49 19.16 65.30
C MET A 1 -62.00 19.09 65.51
N SER A 2 -61.50 19.92 66.42
CA SER A 2 -60.11 19.97 66.87
C SER A 2 -59.80 18.79 67.79
N GLN A 3 -58.56 18.29 67.81
CA GLN A 3 -57.89 17.97 69.06
C GLN A 3 -56.36 17.88 68.90
N HIS A 4 -55.71 18.54 69.85
CA HIS A 4 -54.29 18.78 70.12
C HIS A 4 -53.53 17.49 70.55
N SER A 5 -52.29 17.29 70.07
CA SER A 5 -50.98 17.44 70.81
C SER A 5 -50.55 16.15 71.56
N PRO A 6 -49.30 15.92 72.04
CA PRO A 6 -48.03 16.67 71.99
C PRO A 6 -46.77 15.84 71.57
N PHE A 7 -45.62 16.53 71.47
CA PHE A 7 -44.23 16.15 71.76
C PHE A 7 -43.78 14.67 71.68
N ASP A 8 -42.65 14.42 71.00
CA ASP A 8 -41.41 14.18 71.78
C ASP A 8 -40.13 14.42 70.98
N GLU A 9 -39.31 15.25 71.61
CA GLU A 9 -37.95 15.63 71.29
C GLU A 9 -37.03 14.53 71.83
N HIS A 10 -36.35 13.79 70.96
CA HIS A 10 -35.16 13.04 71.37
C HIS A 10 -34.02 13.26 70.40
N SER A 11 -33.15 14.19 70.82
CA SER A 11 -31.74 14.22 70.51
C SER A 11 -31.11 12.84 70.74
N ALA A 12 -30.45 12.30 69.71
CA ALA A 12 -29.38 11.33 69.88
C ALA A 12 -28.20 11.77 69.00
N ALA A 13 -27.20 12.33 69.67
CA ALA A 13 -25.87 12.55 69.15
C ALA A 13 -25.12 11.21 69.00
N GLY A 14 -24.26 11.12 67.97
CA GLY A 14 -23.35 10.00 67.71
C GLY A 14 -23.58 9.44 66.31
N SER A 15 -22.64 9.39 65.37
CA SER A 15 -21.18 9.32 65.46
C SER A 15 -20.59 9.92 64.18
N PRO A 16 -19.52 10.73 64.24
CA PRO A 16 -18.61 10.91 63.11
C PRO A 16 -17.83 9.60 62.91
N ASP A 17 -17.32 9.35 61.70
CA ASP A 17 -16.41 8.25 61.35
C ASP A 17 -17.03 6.90 60.97
N ALA A 18 -18.08 6.93 60.15
CA ALA A 18 -18.27 5.87 59.17
C ALA A 18 -17.47 6.24 57.92
N ASP A 19 -16.26 5.68 57.80
CA ASP A 19 -15.44 5.72 56.59
C ASP A 19 -16.31 5.24 55.41
N PRO A 20 -16.67 6.11 54.45
CA PRO A 20 -17.53 5.71 53.35
C PRO A 20 -16.77 4.65 52.56
N SER A 21 -17.36 3.45 52.51
CA SER A 21 -16.96 2.32 51.67
C SER A 21 -16.22 2.80 50.42
N PRO A 22 -15.03 2.24 50.12
CA PRO A 22 -14.23 2.65 48.97
C PRO A 22 -15.13 2.66 47.75
N ASP A 23 -15.37 3.89 47.30
CA ASP A 23 -16.29 4.30 46.27
C ASP A 23 -16.21 3.30 45.12
N LEU A 24 -17.22 2.44 45.04
CA LEU A 24 -17.55 1.61 43.89
C LEU A 24 -18.10 2.53 42.79
N ARG A 25 -17.37 3.61 42.50
CA ARG A 25 -17.55 4.43 41.31
C ARG A 25 -17.13 3.55 40.16
N MET A 26 -18.13 2.84 39.63
CA MET A 26 -18.11 2.33 38.27
C MET A 26 -17.48 3.43 37.42
N PRO A 27 -16.34 3.17 36.75
CA PRO A 27 -15.64 4.20 35.98
C PRO A 27 -16.65 4.80 35.02
N THR A 28 -17.11 6.02 35.34
CA THR A 28 -18.02 6.75 34.49
C THR A 28 -17.23 7.05 33.25
N LYS A 29 -17.61 6.36 32.17
CA LYS A 29 -17.06 6.55 30.84
C LYS A 29 -17.05 8.06 30.58
N PRO A 30 -15.90 8.69 30.32
CA PRO A 30 -15.81 10.15 30.28
C PRO A 30 -16.86 10.71 29.33
N GLU A 31 -17.81 11.48 29.87
CA GLU A 31 -19.03 11.96 29.20
C GLU A 31 -18.78 12.99 28.08
N GLY A 32 -17.54 13.14 27.60
CA GLY A 32 -17.14 14.15 26.61
C GLY A 32 -16.81 13.62 25.22
N GLU A 33 -16.67 12.31 25.03
CA GLU A 33 -16.41 11.77 23.69
C GLU A 33 -17.73 11.64 22.93
N SER A 34 -18.07 12.72 22.21
CA SER A 34 -19.08 12.68 21.15
C SER A 34 -18.84 11.41 20.31
N PRO A 35 -19.85 10.53 20.13
CA PRO A 35 -19.74 9.38 19.23
C PRO A 35 -19.49 9.80 17.78
N PHE A 36 -19.57 11.10 17.49
CA PHE A 36 -19.26 11.73 16.20
C PHE A 36 -17.91 12.44 16.19
N GLY A 37 -17.10 12.32 17.24
CA GLY A 37 -15.73 12.79 17.26
C GLY A 37 -14.92 12.11 16.14
N PRO A 38 -13.99 12.83 15.48
CA PRO A 38 -13.17 12.22 14.44
C PRO A 38 -12.37 11.07 15.05
N SER A 39 -12.49 9.88 14.47
CA SER A 39 -11.72 8.72 14.89
C SER A 39 -10.22 9.08 14.94
N PRO A 40 -9.48 8.63 15.97
CA PRO A 40 -8.08 9.00 16.13
C PRO A 40 -7.30 8.60 14.87
N GLN A 41 -6.82 9.57 14.12
CA GLN A 41 -6.04 9.29 12.92
C GLN A 41 -4.69 8.67 13.33
N PRO A 42 -4.23 7.61 12.65
CA PRO A 42 -2.94 7.02 12.95
C PRO A 42 -1.84 8.06 12.72
N ARG A 43 -1.18 8.48 13.81
CA ARG A 43 -0.04 9.40 13.73
C ARG A 43 1.12 8.70 13.01
N LEU A 44 1.86 9.46 12.20
CA LEU A 44 3.10 8.99 11.58
C LEU A 44 4.12 8.70 12.70
N GLY A 45 4.21 7.45 13.11
CA GLY A 45 5.21 6.99 14.07
C GLY A 45 6.56 6.68 13.42
N ILE A 46 7.65 6.80 14.19
CA ILE A 46 9.03 6.49 13.78
C ILE A 46 9.14 5.11 13.12
N ILE A 47 8.39 4.12 13.63
CA ILE A 47 8.37 2.76 13.07
C ILE A 47 8.02 2.72 11.57
N HIS A 48 7.14 3.60 11.09
CA HIS A 48 6.76 3.61 9.69
C HIS A 48 7.90 4.13 8.79
N ILE A 49 8.61 5.15 9.27
CA ILE A 49 9.78 5.70 8.59
C ILE A 49 10.89 4.65 8.56
N MET A 50 11.15 3.97 9.68
CA MET A 50 12.13 2.90 9.75
C MET A 50 11.80 1.75 8.79
N LEU A 51 10.53 1.31 8.73
CA LEU A 51 10.10 0.27 7.79
C LEU A 51 10.24 0.71 6.33
N TRP A 52 9.90 1.96 6.03
CA TRP A 52 10.11 2.53 4.70
C TRP A 52 11.60 2.52 4.34
N THR A 53 12.46 3.12 5.17
CA THR A 53 13.91 3.16 4.94
C THR A 53 14.51 1.77 4.77
N LEU A 54 14.08 0.80 5.61
CA LEU A 54 14.50 -0.60 5.48
C LEU A 54 14.09 -1.18 4.12
N GLY A 55 12.83 -1.00 3.71
CA GLY A 55 12.35 -1.47 2.42
C GLY A 55 13.12 -0.86 1.24
N SER A 56 13.39 0.45 1.30
CA SER A 56 14.19 1.14 0.29
C SER A 56 15.64 0.64 0.24
N ALA A 57 16.27 0.45 1.39
CA ALA A 57 17.63 -0.07 1.48
C ALA A 57 17.74 -1.50 0.92
N MET A 58 16.78 -2.37 1.23
CA MET A 58 16.74 -3.74 0.70
C MET A 58 16.64 -3.75 -0.83
N ILE A 59 15.71 -2.97 -1.39
CA ILE A 59 15.50 -2.91 -2.84
C ILE A 59 16.76 -2.36 -3.53
N LEU A 60 17.33 -1.29 -3.00
CA LEU A 60 18.55 -0.70 -3.55
C LEU A 60 19.73 -1.66 -3.49
N ALA A 61 19.92 -2.37 -2.38
CA ALA A 61 20.99 -3.36 -2.22
C ALA A 61 20.89 -4.47 -3.27
N VAL A 62 19.68 -4.98 -3.51
CA VAL A 62 19.45 -6.03 -4.52
C VAL A 62 19.67 -5.49 -5.93
N TYR A 63 19.18 -4.28 -6.27
CA TYR A 63 19.47 -3.68 -7.58
C TYR A 63 20.97 -3.52 -7.83
N ARG A 64 21.73 -3.09 -6.82
CA ARG A 64 23.19 -2.97 -6.93
C ARG A 64 23.88 -4.32 -7.08
N ALA A 65 23.35 -5.39 -6.48
CA ALA A 65 23.90 -6.73 -6.60
C ALA A 65 23.59 -7.38 -7.96
N LEU A 66 22.49 -7.01 -8.62
CA LEU A 66 22.05 -7.64 -9.88
C LEU A 66 22.50 -6.90 -11.14
N VAL A 67 22.82 -5.61 -11.06
CA VAL A 67 23.19 -4.81 -12.23
C VAL A 67 24.71 -4.74 -12.35
N ASP A 68 25.26 -5.28 -13.44
CA ASP A 68 26.67 -5.11 -13.80
C ASP A 68 26.87 -3.75 -14.49
N PHE A 69 27.53 -2.84 -13.78
CA PHE A 69 27.83 -1.50 -14.29
C PHE A 69 29.18 -1.40 -15.02
N ALA A 70 30.00 -2.47 -15.01
CA ALA A 70 31.38 -2.40 -15.50
C ALA A 70 31.47 -1.93 -16.96
N ASN A 71 30.53 -2.38 -17.79
CA ASN A 71 30.52 -2.11 -19.23
C ASN A 71 29.50 -1.04 -19.64
N MET A 72 28.81 -0.38 -18.69
CA MET A 72 27.85 0.67 -19.03
C MET A 72 28.56 2.02 -19.25
N PRO A 73 28.21 2.76 -20.32
CA PRO A 73 28.61 4.16 -20.48
C PRO A 73 28.28 5.00 -19.25
N GLU A 74 29.13 5.96 -18.90
CA GLU A 74 28.99 6.78 -17.69
C GLU A 74 27.61 7.47 -17.61
N GLN A 75 27.14 8.04 -18.73
CA GLN A 75 25.83 8.69 -18.81
C GLN A 75 24.68 7.71 -18.49
N ALA A 76 24.71 6.51 -19.06
CA ALA A 76 23.72 5.47 -18.78
C ALA A 76 23.76 5.03 -17.31
N ARG A 77 24.96 4.95 -16.72
CA ARG A 77 25.16 4.57 -15.32
C ARG A 77 24.54 5.58 -14.35
N VAL A 78 24.78 6.87 -14.57
CA VAL A 78 24.19 7.94 -13.75
C VAL A 78 22.66 7.90 -13.82
N GLN A 79 22.11 7.76 -15.03
CA GLN A 79 20.66 7.63 -15.22
C GLN A 79 20.09 6.42 -14.47
N TRP A 80 20.77 5.26 -14.54
CA TRP A 80 20.39 4.07 -13.80
C TRP A 80 20.41 4.29 -12.28
N TYR A 81 21.38 5.01 -11.72
CA TYR A 81 21.39 5.31 -10.29
C TYR A 81 20.22 6.19 -9.86
N VAL A 82 19.89 7.22 -10.64
CA VAL A 82 18.74 8.10 -10.37
C VAL A 82 17.44 7.29 -10.38
N LEU A 83 17.26 6.43 -11.39
CA LEU A 83 16.11 5.55 -11.46
C LEU A 83 16.06 4.59 -10.26
N GLN A 84 17.18 3.94 -9.89
CA GLN A 84 17.23 3.02 -8.75
C GLN A 84 16.87 3.70 -7.43
N ILE A 85 17.30 4.95 -7.21
CA ILE A 85 16.91 5.73 -6.03
C ILE A 85 15.39 6.01 -6.04
N GLY A 86 14.84 6.41 -7.20
CA GLY A 86 13.40 6.63 -7.35
C GLY A 86 12.58 5.36 -7.10
N TYR A 87 12.92 4.27 -7.77
CA TYR A 87 12.27 2.96 -7.63
C TYR A 87 12.37 2.45 -6.18
N SER A 88 13.56 2.45 -5.58
CA SER A 88 13.75 1.96 -4.21
C SER A 88 12.99 2.81 -3.18
N THR A 89 12.91 4.13 -3.36
CA THR A 89 12.14 5.00 -2.47
C THR A 89 10.64 4.69 -2.57
N VAL A 90 10.09 4.65 -3.78
CA VAL A 90 8.65 4.44 -4.02
C VAL A 90 8.22 3.03 -3.62
N TYR A 91 8.93 2.01 -4.11
CA TYR A 91 8.57 0.62 -3.82
C TYR A 91 9.01 0.16 -2.43
N GLY A 92 9.95 0.88 -1.79
CA GLY A 92 10.27 0.68 -0.38
C GLY A 92 9.10 1.03 0.54
N ALA A 93 8.36 2.11 0.24
CA ALA A 93 7.12 2.44 0.93
C ALA A 93 6.04 1.37 0.72
N ALA A 94 5.93 0.86 -0.51
CA ALA A 94 5.00 -0.22 -0.83
C ALA A 94 5.34 -1.51 -0.06
N LEU A 95 6.62 -1.91 -0.03
CA LEU A 95 7.11 -3.06 0.72
C LEU A 95 6.90 -2.89 2.23
N ALA A 96 7.15 -1.70 2.79
CA ALA A 96 6.87 -1.39 4.19
C ALA A 96 5.41 -1.64 4.57
N SER A 97 4.46 -1.41 3.65
CA SER A 97 3.05 -1.70 3.89
C SER A 97 2.73 -3.18 4.00
N VAL A 98 3.48 -4.05 3.32
CA VAL A 98 3.37 -5.51 3.43
C VAL A 98 3.82 -5.96 4.82
N PHE A 99 4.97 -5.44 5.30
CA PHE A 99 5.43 -5.70 6.65
C PHE A 99 4.45 -5.19 7.70
N LEU A 100 3.91 -3.98 7.52
CA LEU A 100 2.90 -3.42 8.41
C LEU A 100 1.63 -4.28 8.46
N PHE A 101 1.16 -4.76 7.31
CA PHE A 101 0.02 -5.65 7.20
C PHE A 101 0.26 -6.97 7.95
N ALA A 102 1.39 -7.62 7.70
CA ALA A 102 1.76 -8.86 8.37
C ALA A 102 1.87 -8.68 9.88
N TYR A 103 2.58 -7.63 10.32
CA TYR A 103 2.74 -7.30 11.73
C TYR A 103 1.39 -7.08 12.43
N ARG A 104 0.50 -6.25 11.86
CA ARG A 104 -0.82 -5.99 12.45
C ARG A 104 -1.70 -7.24 12.48
N ARG A 105 -1.59 -8.11 11.48
CA ARG A 105 -2.32 -9.38 11.43
C ARG A 105 -1.88 -10.32 12.56
N LEU A 106 -0.58 -10.36 12.86
CA LEU A 106 0.00 -11.18 13.92
C LEU A 106 -0.26 -10.60 15.32
N ALA A 107 -0.12 -9.28 15.47
CA ALA A 107 -0.30 -8.59 16.75
C ALA A 107 -1.78 -8.43 17.19
N LYS A 108 -2.74 -8.97 16.43
CA LYS A 108 -4.20 -8.77 16.61
C LYS A 108 -4.59 -7.29 16.75
N GLY A 109 -3.82 -6.39 16.14
CA GLY A 109 -3.98 -4.95 16.24
C GLY A 109 -5.05 -4.37 15.31
N ALA A 110 -5.19 -3.04 15.33
CA ALA A 110 -6.15 -2.31 14.51
C ALA A 110 -6.08 -2.70 13.01
N ALA A 111 -7.23 -2.73 12.35
CA ALA A 111 -7.36 -3.12 10.96
C ALA A 111 -6.47 -2.26 10.05
N PHE A 112 -5.58 -2.88 9.29
CA PHE A 112 -4.98 -2.38 8.07
C PHE A 112 -5.07 -3.52 7.06
N PRO A 113 -5.45 -3.27 5.80
CA PRO A 113 -5.90 -2.00 5.20
C PRO A 113 -7.36 -1.65 5.55
N VAL A 114 -7.73 -0.35 5.46
CA VAL A 114 -9.08 0.16 5.76
C VAL A 114 -9.52 1.18 4.71
N LEU A 115 -8.68 2.18 4.44
CA LEU A 115 -8.97 3.19 3.43
C LEU A 115 -8.54 2.73 2.02
N PRO A 116 -9.13 3.29 0.95
CA PRO A 116 -8.76 2.93 -0.43
C PRO A 116 -7.26 3.03 -0.72
N GLY A 117 -6.60 4.12 -0.31
CA GLY A 117 -5.15 4.27 -0.44
C GLY A 117 -4.33 3.22 0.31
N HIS A 118 -4.84 2.64 1.41
CA HIS A 118 -4.15 1.53 2.09
C HIS A 118 -4.14 0.28 1.22
N TRP A 119 -5.26 0.00 0.55
CA TRP A 119 -5.37 -1.11 -0.39
C TRP A 119 -4.48 -0.90 -1.62
N LEU A 120 -4.37 0.32 -2.14
CA LEU A 120 -3.42 0.64 -3.20
C LEU A 120 -1.98 0.33 -2.77
N LEU A 121 -1.58 0.84 -1.61
CA LEU A 121 -0.22 0.67 -1.10
C LEU A 121 0.12 -0.81 -0.89
N LEU A 122 -0.79 -1.56 -0.26
CA LEU A 122 -0.62 -2.99 -0.02
C LEU A 122 -0.58 -3.79 -1.34
N ALA A 123 -1.48 -3.50 -2.28
CA ALA A 123 -1.50 -4.17 -3.58
C ALA A 123 -0.19 -3.94 -4.34
N GLN A 124 0.30 -2.69 -4.40
CA GLN A 124 1.59 -2.38 -5.03
C GLN A 124 2.75 -3.10 -4.33
N GLY A 125 2.74 -3.14 -3.00
CA GLY A 125 3.77 -3.82 -2.22
C GLY A 125 3.83 -5.32 -2.50
N ILE A 126 2.68 -6.00 -2.52
CA ILE A 126 2.60 -7.43 -2.81
C ILE A 126 3.02 -7.72 -4.24
N VAL A 127 2.48 -6.99 -5.22
CA VAL A 127 2.82 -7.15 -6.64
C VAL A 127 4.30 -6.95 -6.87
N PHE A 128 4.86 -5.88 -6.31
CA PHE A 128 6.29 -5.62 -6.39
C PHE A 128 7.09 -6.76 -5.78
N THR A 129 6.75 -7.22 -4.57
CA THR A 129 7.49 -8.29 -3.88
C THR A 129 7.54 -9.58 -4.71
N VAL A 130 6.39 -10.02 -5.25
CA VAL A 130 6.30 -11.25 -6.06
C VAL A 130 7.05 -11.08 -7.39
N SER A 131 6.83 -9.95 -8.07
CA SER A 131 7.49 -9.63 -9.35
C SER A 131 9.02 -9.55 -9.18
N PHE A 132 9.46 -8.90 -8.11
CA PHE A 132 10.87 -8.70 -7.78
C PHE A 132 11.54 -10.03 -7.43
N ALA A 133 10.89 -10.90 -6.64
CA ALA A 133 11.39 -12.24 -6.37
C ALA A 133 11.55 -13.07 -7.66
N GLY A 134 10.58 -12.99 -8.57
CA GLY A 134 10.67 -13.62 -9.90
C GLY A 134 11.83 -13.10 -10.74
N HIS A 135 12.09 -11.78 -10.68
CA HIS A 135 13.23 -11.18 -11.36
C HIS A 135 14.58 -11.64 -10.76
N VAL A 136 14.71 -11.65 -9.44
CA VAL A 136 15.90 -12.18 -8.74
C VAL A 136 16.13 -13.64 -9.15
N ALA A 137 15.10 -14.48 -9.12
CA ALA A 137 15.20 -15.88 -9.51
C ALA A 137 15.64 -16.05 -10.97
N ALA A 138 15.05 -15.27 -11.89
CA ALA A 138 15.41 -15.30 -13.30
C ALA A 138 16.88 -14.87 -13.53
N SER A 139 17.37 -13.88 -12.77
CA SER A 139 18.76 -13.41 -12.85
C SER A 139 19.75 -14.44 -12.30
N VAL A 140 19.45 -15.09 -11.18
CA VAL A 140 20.30 -16.15 -10.61
C VAL A 140 20.36 -17.36 -11.55
N ILE A 141 19.23 -17.73 -12.16
CA ILE A 141 19.15 -18.89 -13.05
C ILE A 141 19.78 -18.59 -14.41
N ARG A 142 19.74 -17.35 -14.91
CA ARG A 142 20.38 -16.96 -16.18
C ARG A 142 21.83 -17.43 -16.25
N ASN A 143 22.59 -17.22 -15.18
CA ASN A 143 23.99 -17.65 -15.07
C ASN A 143 24.23 -19.16 -15.25
N ARG A 144 23.17 -19.99 -15.20
CA ARG A 144 23.24 -21.45 -15.36
C ARG A 144 22.42 -21.97 -16.54
N PHE A 145 21.31 -21.33 -16.88
CA PHE A 145 20.33 -21.78 -17.87
C PHE A 145 19.69 -20.60 -18.60
N ASP A 146 20.41 -20.00 -19.55
CA ASP A 146 19.96 -18.82 -20.29
C ASP A 146 18.57 -19.00 -20.96
N SER A 147 18.30 -20.19 -21.51
CA SER A 147 17.05 -20.49 -22.20
C SER A 147 15.82 -20.51 -21.28
N LEU A 148 16.00 -20.73 -19.97
CA LEU A 148 14.90 -20.78 -19.00
C LEU A 148 14.62 -19.41 -18.36
N SER A 149 15.58 -18.48 -18.40
CA SER A 149 15.47 -17.16 -17.76
C SER A 149 14.20 -16.39 -18.19
N PRO A 150 13.80 -16.35 -19.48
CA PRO A 150 12.57 -15.67 -19.90
C PRO A 150 11.30 -16.31 -19.33
N ALA A 151 11.23 -17.65 -19.29
CA ALA A 151 10.07 -18.37 -18.77
C ALA A 151 9.89 -18.14 -17.27
N ILE A 152 10.99 -18.15 -16.49
CA ILE A 152 10.98 -17.85 -15.06
C ILE A 152 10.55 -16.42 -14.79
N TYR A 153 11.08 -15.46 -15.56
CA TYR A 153 10.65 -14.07 -15.48
C TYR A 153 9.15 -13.93 -15.79
N GLY A 154 8.67 -14.58 -16.87
CA GLY A 154 7.26 -14.59 -17.25
C GLY A 154 6.35 -15.17 -16.16
N LEU A 155 6.74 -16.30 -15.56
CA LEU A 155 6.04 -16.92 -14.42
C LEU A 155 6.00 -16.00 -13.20
N GLY A 156 7.10 -15.30 -12.91
CA GLY A 156 7.16 -14.30 -11.84
C GLY A 156 6.18 -13.15 -12.05
N GLN A 157 6.12 -12.60 -13.27
CA GLN A 157 5.18 -11.53 -13.62
C GLN A 157 3.72 -12.03 -13.59
N TRP A 158 3.44 -13.20 -14.16
CA TRP A 158 2.11 -13.82 -14.12
C TRP A 158 1.64 -14.02 -12.67
N SER A 159 2.50 -14.55 -11.81
CA SER A 159 2.20 -14.76 -10.39
C SER A 159 1.89 -13.43 -9.71
N ALA A 160 2.69 -12.39 -9.95
CA ALA A 160 2.49 -11.07 -9.37
C ALA A 160 1.12 -10.47 -9.75
N HIS A 161 0.77 -10.51 -11.04
CA HIS A 161 -0.51 -9.98 -11.52
C HIS A 161 -1.71 -10.80 -11.08
N SER A 162 -1.57 -12.13 -10.98
CA SER A 162 -2.62 -13.00 -10.45
C SER A 162 -2.91 -12.72 -8.97
N VAL A 163 -1.87 -12.51 -8.17
CA VAL A 163 -2.05 -12.08 -6.78
C VAL A 163 -2.67 -10.68 -6.71
N ALA A 164 -2.28 -9.76 -7.61
CA ALA A 164 -2.90 -8.43 -7.72
C ALA A 164 -4.41 -8.52 -7.92
N VAL A 165 -4.87 -9.40 -8.83
CA VAL A 165 -6.29 -9.63 -9.11
C VAL A 165 -7.03 -10.02 -7.83
N VAL A 166 -6.47 -10.95 -7.05
CA VAL A 166 -7.08 -11.37 -5.78
C VAL A 166 -7.14 -10.22 -4.78
N VAL A 167 -6.04 -9.50 -4.57
CA VAL A 167 -5.98 -8.38 -3.61
C VAL A 167 -6.95 -7.27 -3.99
N VAL A 168 -7.04 -6.92 -5.29
CA VAL A 168 -7.97 -5.91 -5.80
C VAL A 168 -9.41 -6.37 -5.64
N LEU A 169 -9.72 -7.64 -5.90
CA LEU A 169 -11.06 -8.18 -5.69
C LEU A 169 -11.48 -8.08 -4.21
N VAL A 170 -10.57 -8.42 -3.28
CA VAL A 170 -10.81 -8.24 -1.85
C VAL A 170 -11.02 -6.75 -1.52
N ALA A 171 -10.24 -5.84 -2.10
CA ALA A 171 -10.43 -4.40 -1.92
C ALA A 171 -11.83 -3.93 -2.38
N ILE A 172 -12.29 -4.40 -3.54
CA ILE A 172 -13.64 -4.09 -4.06
C ILE A 172 -14.74 -4.52 -3.09
N ILE A 173 -14.61 -5.73 -2.53
CA ILE A 173 -15.57 -6.28 -1.55
C ILE A 173 -15.54 -5.47 -0.25
N ARG A 174 -14.35 -5.10 0.23
CA ARG A 174 -14.16 -4.42 1.52
C ARG A 174 -14.47 -2.92 1.48
N LEU A 175 -14.43 -2.29 0.32
CA LEU A 175 -14.63 -0.83 0.14
C LEU A 175 -16.03 -0.50 -0.37
N ASN A 176 -17.07 -1.21 0.09
CA ASN A 176 -18.44 -1.08 -0.42
C ASN A 176 -18.96 0.37 -0.37
N ASP A 177 -18.57 1.12 0.67
CA ASP A 177 -19.01 2.50 0.92
C ASP A 177 -18.29 3.56 0.06
N PHE A 178 -17.26 3.18 -0.70
CA PHE A 178 -16.45 4.11 -1.50
C PHE A 178 -16.73 3.96 -3.01
N ALA A 179 -17.94 4.29 -3.46
CA ALA A 179 -18.41 4.04 -4.83
C ALA A 179 -17.41 4.45 -5.94
N TYR A 180 -16.80 5.64 -5.87
CA TYR A 180 -15.86 6.14 -6.88
C TYR A 180 -14.52 5.39 -6.87
N TRP A 181 -14.05 5.04 -5.67
CA TRP A 181 -12.89 4.18 -5.51
C TRP A 181 -13.17 2.76 -6.01
N ARG A 182 -14.39 2.23 -5.86
CA ARG A 182 -14.74 0.93 -6.42
C ARG A 182 -14.65 0.90 -7.94
N VAL A 183 -15.07 1.97 -8.63
CA VAL A 183 -14.87 2.07 -10.09
C VAL A 183 -13.39 2.02 -10.45
N TYR A 184 -12.54 2.73 -9.69
CA TYR A 184 -11.09 2.65 -9.87
C TYR A 184 -10.59 1.21 -9.73
N PHE A 185 -10.99 0.52 -8.65
CA PHE A 185 -10.56 -0.85 -8.39
C PHE A 185 -11.10 -1.84 -9.43
N TRP A 186 -12.31 -1.64 -9.96
CA TRP A 186 -12.81 -2.44 -11.08
C TRP A 186 -11.97 -2.24 -12.35
N ALA A 187 -11.65 -0.99 -12.70
CA ALA A 187 -10.76 -0.72 -13.82
C ALA A 187 -9.37 -1.35 -13.59
N SER A 188 -8.86 -1.28 -12.35
CA SER A 188 -7.60 -1.90 -11.95
C SER A 188 -7.67 -3.43 -12.07
N LEU A 189 -8.78 -4.05 -11.64
CA LEU A 189 -8.99 -5.49 -11.72
C LEU A 189 -8.92 -5.98 -13.17
N VAL A 190 -9.66 -5.30 -14.07
CA VAL A 190 -9.64 -5.62 -15.51
C VAL A 190 -8.23 -5.47 -16.08
N HIS A 191 -7.55 -4.37 -15.76
CA HIS A 191 -6.17 -4.15 -16.20
C HIS A 191 -5.21 -5.25 -15.72
N GLN A 192 -5.27 -5.64 -14.44
CA GLN A 192 -4.41 -6.69 -13.88
C GLN A 192 -4.74 -8.07 -14.45
N ALA A 193 -6.02 -8.36 -14.71
CA ALA A 193 -6.45 -9.61 -15.34
C ALA A 193 -5.88 -9.72 -16.77
N ILE A 194 -5.98 -8.65 -17.57
CA ILE A 194 -5.39 -8.62 -18.93
C ILE A 194 -3.88 -8.84 -18.86
N ARG A 195 -3.18 -8.15 -17.95
CA ARG A 195 -1.73 -8.32 -17.80
C ARG A 195 -1.36 -9.73 -17.36
N SER A 196 -2.09 -10.33 -16.44
CA SER A 196 -1.85 -11.70 -16.02
C SER A 196 -1.99 -12.67 -17.20
N SER A 197 -3.09 -12.57 -17.95
CA SER A 197 -3.33 -13.42 -19.13
C SER A 197 -2.21 -13.31 -20.17
N VAL A 198 -1.71 -12.10 -20.43
CA VAL A 198 -0.62 -11.90 -21.39
C VAL A 198 0.72 -12.43 -20.86
N CYS A 199 1.01 -12.29 -19.56
CA CYS A 199 2.21 -12.87 -18.96
C CYS A 199 2.22 -14.40 -19.06
N LEU A 200 1.06 -15.06 -18.96
CA LEU A 200 0.96 -16.51 -19.09
C LEU A 200 1.40 -16.99 -20.49
N VAL A 201 1.05 -16.25 -21.55
CA VAL A 201 1.51 -16.53 -22.93
C VAL A 201 3.03 -16.40 -23.05
N GLY A 202 3.65 -15.49 -22.27
CA GLY A 202 5.10 -15.26 -22.27
C GLY A 202 5.94 -16.39 -21.68
N VAL A 203 5.32 -17.39 -21.06
CA VAL A 203 5.99 -18.59 -20.57
C VAL A 203 6.32 -19.56 -21.71
N LEU A 204 5.60 -19.44 -22.84
CA LEU A 204 5.82 -20.31 -24.00
C LEU A 204 7.16 -19.99 -24.69
N PRO A 205 7.87 -21.02 -25.18
CA PRO A 205 9.10 -20.81 -25.94
C PRO A 205 8.89 -19.90 -27.16
N GLY A 206 9.79 -18.94 -27.38
CA GLY A 206 9.79 -18.06 -28.54
C GLY A 206 8.80 -16.87 -28.50
N THR A 207 7.87 -16.81 -27.53
CA THR A 207 6.89 -15.71 -27.46
C THR A 207 7.35 -14.54 -26.59
N TRP A 208 8.42 -14.70 -25.81
CA TRP A 208 8.81 -13.78 -24.73
C TRP A 208 9.00 -12.33 -25.20
N TYR A 209 9.64 -12.11 -26.36
CA TYR A 209 9.95 -10.76 -26.85
C TYR A 209 8.67 -10.02 -27.27
N PHE A 210 7.80 -10.69 -28.03
CA PHE A 210 6.49 -10.15 -28.40
C PHE A 210 5.65 -9.83 -27.16
N VAL A 211 5.59 -10.77 -26.19
CA VAL A 211 4.86 -10.58 -24.93
C VAL A 211 5.43 -9.43 -24.11
N PHE A 212 6.76 -9.27 -24.08
CA PHE A 212 7.42 -8.16 -23.41
C PHE A 212 7.01 -6.81 -24.01
N LEU A 213 7.04 -6.67 -25.34
CA LEU A 213 6.59 -5.46 -26.01
C LEU A 213 5.10 -5.19 -25.78
N LEU A 214 4.26 -6.22 -25.92
CA LEU A 214 2.82 -6.11 -25.70
C LEU A 214 2.50 -5.70 -24.25
N GLN A 215 3.21 -6.23 -23.26
CA GLN A 215 3.09 -5.83 -21.86
C GLN A 215 3.38 -4.34 -21.64
N ARG A 216 4.40 -3.78 -22.32
CA ARG A 216 4.72 -2.35 -22.21
C ARG A 216 3.57 -1.49 -22.71
N TRP A 217 2.95 -1.84 -23.83
CA TRP A 217 1.79 -1.13 -24.37
C TRP A 217 0.56 -1.26 -23.48
N ILE A 218 0.24 -2.47 -23.04
CA ILE A 218 -0.88 -2.72 -22.11
C ILE A 218 -0.68 -1.91 -20.83
N TYR A 219 0.54 -1.92 -20.27
CA TYR A 219 0.89 -1.13 -19.10
C TYR A 219 0.70 0.37 -19.36
N ALA A 220 1.25 0.92 -20.45
CA ALA A 220 1.14 2.35 -20.75
C ALA A 220 -0.32 2.81 -20.90
N ILE A 221 -1.12 2.07 -21.67
CA ILE A 221 -2.54 2.39 -21.89
C ILE A 221 -3.32 2.28 -20.58
N GLY A 222 -3.20 1.14 -19.89
CA GLY A 222 -3.92 0.89 -18.65
C GLY A 222 -3.52 1.84 -17.52
N ALA A 223 -2.22 2.11 -17.37
CA ALA A 223 -1.71 3.08 -16.40
C ALA A 223 -2.26 4.48 -16.67
N THR A 224 -2.33 4.91 -17.93
CA THR A 224 -2.91 6.21 -18.28
C THR A 224 -4.36 6.32 -17.85
N VAL A 225 -5.19 5.32 -18.18
CA VAL A 225 -6.60 5.26 -17.76
C VAL A 225 -6.72 5.28 -16.23
N LEU A 226 -5.91 4.48 -15.54
CA LEU A 226 -5.93 4.41 -14.07
C LEU A 226 -5.46 5.72 -13.42
N VAL A 227 -4.42 6.37 -13.95
CA VAL A 227 -3.93 7.66 -13.44
C VAL A 227 -5.01 8.73 -13.59
N ILE A 228 -5.62 8.85 -14.77
CA ILE A 228 -6.71 9.81 -15.00
C ILE A 228 -7.84 9.58 -13.99
N TRP A 229 -8.26 8.33 -13.82
CA TRP A 229 -9.33 8.02 -12.86
C TRP A 229 -8.92 8.30 -11.42
N LEU A 230 -7.69 7.95 -11.02
CA LEU A 230 -7.17 8.23 -9.69
C LEU A 230 -7.15 9.74 -9.40
N LEU A 231 -6.74 10.56 -10.36
CA LEU A 231 -6.77 12.02 -10.25
C LEU A 231 -8.20 12.54 -10.08
N ILE A 232 -9.18 11.99 -10.81
CA ILE A 232 -10.60 12.35 -10.64
C ILE A 232 -11.08 12.04 -9.22
N VAL A 233 -10.75 10.86 -8.69
CA VAL A 233 -11.16 10.46 -7.35
C VAL A 233 -10.48 11.31 -6.26
N VAL A 234 -9.19 11.61 -6.42
CA VAL A 234 -8.44 12.50 -5.51
C VAL A 234 -9.02 13.91 -5.53
N ALA A 235 -9.27 14.48 -6.72
CA ALA A 235 -9.88 15.81 -6.86
C ALA A 235 -11.26 15.87 -6.20
N ARG A 236 -12.04 14.78 -6.28
CA ARG A 236 -13.33 14.68 -5.59
C ARG A 236 -13.17 14.63 -4.07
N ASP A 237 -12.27 13.79 -3.55
CA ASP A 237 -12.01 13.70 -2.11
C ASP A 237 -11.56 15.06 -1.56
N TRP A 238 -10.72 15.80 -2.31
CA TRP A 238 -10.35 17.18 -2.00
C TRP A 238 -11.57 18.11 -1.98
N ARG A 239 -12.37 18.15 -3.05
CA ARG A 239 -13.54 19.04 -3.15
C ARG A 239 -14.56 18.80 -2.05
N ARG A 240 -14.67 17.56 -1.56
CA ARG A 240 -15.56 17.17 -0.45
C ARG A 240 -14.91 17.29 0.92
N ALA A 241 -13.68 17.80 0.99
CA ALA A 241 -12.88 17.90 2.21
C ALA A 241 -12.84 16.58 3.01
N VAL A 242 -12.82 15.43 2.31
CA VAL A 242 -12.78 14.12 2.95
C VAL A 242 -11.43 13.97 3.63
N ARG A 243 -11.46 13.86 4.96
CA ARG A 243 -10.23 13.65 5.73
C ARG A 243 -9.72 12.24 5.49
N ARG A 244 -8.48 12.15 4.99
CA ARG A 244 -7.73 10.89 4.79
C ARG A 244 -6.45 10.96 5.60
N ASP A 245 -6.00 9.83 6.11
CA ASP A 245 -4.73 9.76 6.84
C ASP A 245 -3.52 9.79 5.89
N TRP A 246 -2.32 9.89 6.45
CA TRP A 246 -1.08 9.99 5.67
C TRP A 246 -0.75 8.68 4.92
N LEU A 247 -1.18 7.52 5.43
CA LEU A 247 -0.98 6.21 4.77
C LEU A 247 -1.80 6.11 3.49
N HIS A 248 -3.03 6.62 3.51
CA HIS A 248 -3.87 6.73 2.31
C HIS A 248 -3.15 7.53 1.22
N TRP A 249 -2.66 8.73 1.55
CA TRP A 249 -1.95 9.58 0.59
C TRP A 249 -0.65 8.98 0.10
N THR A 250 0.07 8.24 0.96
CA THR A 250 1.26 7.49 0.56
C THR A 250 0.91 6.46 -0.51
N GLY A 251 -0.19 5.71 -0.34
CA GLY A 251 -0.66 4.76 -1.36
C GLY A 251 -1.02 5.40 -2.69
N VAL A 252 -1.63 6.59 -2.66
CA VAL A 252 -1.92 7.38 -3.87
C VAL A 252 -0.63 7.81 -4.56
N ILE A 253 0.32 8.39 -3.83
CA ILE A 253 1.61 8.86 -4.36
C ILE A 253 2.40 7.71 -4.96
N VAL A 254 2.51 6.58 -4.26
CA VAL A 254 3.21 5.39 -4.77
C VAL A 254 2.59 4.90 -6.08
N THR A 255 1.26 4.89 -6.16
CA THR A 255 0.54 4.47 -7.37
C THR A 255 0.75 5.41 -8.55
N LEU A 256 0.79 6.73 -8.30
CA LEU A 256 1.07 7.74 -9.33
C LEU A 256 2.54 7.74 -9.77
N SER A 257 3.46 7.40 -8.86
CA SER A 257 4.90 7.43 -9.13
C SER A 257 5.34 6.33 -10.08
N GLY A 258 4.70 5.16 -10.07
CA GLY A 258 5.03 4.04 -10.96
C GLY A 258 5.02 4.42 -12.45
N PRO A 259 3.89 4.93 -12.98
CA PRO A 259 3.80 5.38 -14.37
C PRO A 259 4.79 6.49 -14.71
N VAL A 260 5.05 7.43 -13.79
CA VAL A 260 6.03 8.50 -13.98
C VAL A 260 7.44 7.92 -14.14
N LEU A 261 7.86 7.04 -13.23
CA LEU A 261 9.16 6.37 -13.30
C LEU A 261 9.30 5.54 -14.58
N PHE A 262 8.22 4.88 -15.01
CA PHE A 262 8.20 4.12 -16.27
C PHE A 262 8.40 5.01 -17.50
N VAL A 263 7.74 6.18 -17.54
CA VAL A 263 7.94 7.15 -18.63
C VAL A 263 9.37 7.67 -18.62
N ILE A 264 9.92 8.04 -17.46
CA ILE A 264 11.32 8.47 -17.33
C ILE A 264 12.26 7.39 -17.85
N GLN A 265 12.03 6.13 -17.50
CA GLN A 265 12.83 5.00 -17.98
C GLN A 265 12.76 4.86 -19.51
N ILE A 266 11.58 4.97 -20.13
CA ILE A 266 11.43 4.91 -21.59
C ILE A 266 12.20 6.04 -22.26
N VAL A 267 11.97 7.28 -21.84
CA VAL A 267 12.59 8.46 -22.44
C VAL A 267 14.10 8.39 -22.28
N SER A 268 14.60 7.98 -21.11
CA SER A 268 16.04 7.82 -20.88
C SER A 268 16.64 6.78 -21.82
N SER A 269 15.95 5.66 -22.04
CA SER A 269 16.43 4.62 -22.96
C SER A 269 16.51 5.15 -24.41
N MET A 270 15.48 5.87 -24.87
CA MET A 270 15.46 6.46 -26.22
C MET A 270 16.56 7.51 -26.42
N LEU A 271 16.85 8.31 -25.41
CA LEU A 271 17.90 9.33 -25.48
C LEU A 271 19.31 8.71 -25.54
N LEU A 272 19.53 7.59 -24.84
CA LEU A 272 20.78 6.84 -24.93
C LEU A 272 20.97 6.22 -26.31
N ASP A 273 19.92 5.61 -26.86
CA ASP A 273 19.96 5.00 -28.21
C ASP A 273 20.20 6.05 -29.31
N TRP A 274 19.75 7.29 -29.11
CA TRP A 274 19.98 8.39 -30.06
C TRP A 274 21.40 8.96 -29.99
N ALA A 275 22.06 8.86 -28.84
CA ALA A 275 23.39 9.41 -28.61
C ALA A 275 24.54 8.48 -29.01
N SER A 276 24.25 7.19 -29.24
CA SER A 276 25.21 6.16 -29.69
C SER A 276 25.24 6.00 -31.20
#